data_AF-A0A7Z9H2S5-F1
#
_entry.id   AF-A0A7Z9H2S5-F1
#
_cell.length_a   1.000
_cell.length_b   1.000
_cell.length_c   1.000
_cell.angle_alpha   90.00
_cell.angle_beta   90.00
_cell.angle_gamma   90.00
#
_symmetry.space_group_name_H-M   'P 1'
#
loop_
_entity.id
_entity.type
_entity.pdbx_description
1 polymer ?
#
loop_
_entity_poly.entity_id
_entity_poly.type
_entity_poly.pdbx_seq_one_letter_code
_entity_poly.pdbx_strand_id
1 'polypeptide(L)'
;MEGRKDGELPRRSAEVTGEIPLGDNPRLQYLRGRVEFDDDGIYRLSPVGEQGSHLLSSFADANCLIEVPPHRGNLSEGERVEVLILGVGGP
;
A
#
# COMPACT_ATOMS: atom_id res chain seq x y z
N MET A 1 10.05 -17.06 25.77
CA MET A 1 9.31 -15.94 25.14
C MET A 1 10.31 -15.35 24.14
N GLU A 2 10.37 -15.92 22.94
CA GLU A 2 11.46 -15.67 21.97
C GLU A 2 11.19 -14.36 21.23
N GLY A 3 12.13 -13.40 21.33
CA GLY A 3 12.05 -12.12 20.65
C GLY A 3 12.23 -12.27 19.15
N ARG A 4 11.11 -12.31 18.41
CA ARG A 4 11.13 -12.13 16.96
C ARG A 4 11.49 -10.69 16.63
N LYS A 5 12.69 -10.48 16.08
CA LYS A 5 13.08 -9.24 15.38
C LYS A 5 12.48 -9.19 13.96
N ASP A 6 11.29 -9.76 13.78
CA ASP A 6 10.59 -9.90 12.49
C ASP A 6 9.51 -8.81 12.31
N GLY A 7 9.55 -7.75 13.13
CA GLY A 7 8.44 -6.79 13.26
C GLY A 7 8.42 -5.63 12.25
N GLU A 8 9.46 -5.47 11.44
CA GLU A 8 9.50 -4.43 10.39
C GLU A 8 9.08 -5.05 9.06
N LEU A 9 7.85 -4.77 8.64
CA LEU A 9 7.41 -5.08 7.29
C LEU A 9 8.37 -4.44 6.28
N PRO A 10 8.82 -5.17 5.24
CA PRO A 10 9.76 -4.61 4.29
C PRO A 10 9.12 -3.42 3.56
N ARG A 11 9.74 -2.26 3.67
CA ARG A 11 9.41 -1.07 2.88
C ARG A 11 9.93 -1.24 1.46
N ARG A 12 9.10 -0.89 0.48
CA ARG A 12 9.45 -0.87 -0.95
C ARG A 12 8.93 0.41 -1.57
N SER A 13 9.68 0.92 -2.55
CA SER A 13 9.20 1.98 -3.43
C SER A 13 8.32 1.34 -4.50
N ALA A 14 7.12 1.88 -4.69
CA ALA A 14 6.19 1.45 -5.72
C ALA A 14 5.64 2.65 -6.48
N GLU A 15 5.41 2.46 -7.77
CA GLU A 15 4.89 3.45 -8.69
C GLU A 15 3.37 3.31 -8.80
N VAL A 16 2.67 4.41 -8.54
CA VAL A 16 1.21 4.48 -8.56
C VAL A 16 0.70 4.34 -10.00
N THR A 17 -0.14 3.34 -10.28
CA THR A 17 -0.65 3.07 -11.64
C THR A 17 -1.89 3.89 -12.03
N GLY A 18 -2.34 4.81 -11.18
CA GLY A 18 -3.50 5.68 -11.44
C GLY A 18 -3.75 6.62 -10.26
N GLU A 19 -4.45 7.73 -10.48
CA GLU A 19 -4.68 8.72 -9.42
C GLU A 19 -5.37 8.10 -8.19
N ILE A 20 -4.81 8.32 -7.00
CA ILE A 20 -5.41 7.94 -5.72
C ILE A 20 -5.91 9.22 -5.05
N PRO A 21 -7.23 9.49 -5.09
CA PRO A 21 -7.78 10.65 -4.42
C PRO A 21 -7.64 10.49 -2.90
N LEU A 22 -7.01 11.46 -2.26
CA LEU A 22 -6.84 11.50 -0.81
C LEU A 22 -7.67 12.65 -0.24
N GLY A 23 -8.43 12.36 0.80
CA GLY A 23 -9.10 13.42 1.58
C GLY A 23 -8.10 14.11 2.50
N ASP A 24 -8.33 15.39 2.80
CA ASP A 24 -7.55 16.07 3.84
C ASP A 24 -7.77 15.38 5.19
N ASN A 25 -6.70 14.77 5.72
CA ASN A 25 -6.73 14.04 6.97
C ASN A 25 -5.56 14.49 7.86
N PRO A 26 -5.83 14.92 9.11
CA PRO A 26 -4.77 15.34 10.03
C PRO A 26 -3.98 14.18 10.65
N ARG A 27 -4.28 12.93 10.28
CA ARG A 27 -3.63 11.73 10.83
C ARG A 27 -2.92 10.95 9.74
N LEU A 28 -1.86 10.26 10.14
CA LEU A 28 -1.22 9.23 9.33
C LEU A 28 -2.27 8.17 8.96
N GLN A 29 -2.43 7.90 7.67
CA GLN A 29 -3.32 6.86 7.18
C GLN A 29 -2.52 5.71 6.58
N TYR A 30 -3.02 4.49 6.79
CA TYR A 30 -2.54 3.30 6.10
C TYR A 30 -3.64 2.82 5.17
N LEU A 31 -3.47 3.05 3.87
CA LEU A 31 -4.41 2.58 2.86
C LEU A 31 -4.04 1.18 2.40
N ARG A 32 -5.05 0.38 2.05
CA ARG A 32 -4.83 -0.96 1.49
C ARG A 32 -4.54 -0.86 0.01
N GLY A 33 -3.42 -1.42 -0.41
CA GLY A 33 -2.99 -1.48 -1.80
C GLY A 33 -2.58 -2.87 -2.22
N ARG A 34 -2.45 -3.03 -3.54
CA ARG A 34 -1.86 -4.18 -4.19
C ARG A 34 -0.66 -3.72 -4.97
N VAL A 35 0.47 -4.35 -4.72
CA VAL A 35 1.68 -4.18 -5.52
C VAL A 35 1.94 -5.41 -6.35
N GLU A 36 2.33 -5.18 -7.60
CA GLU A 36 2.76 -6.23 -8.52
C GLU A 36 4.17 -5.87 -9.00
N PHE A 37 5.06 -6.84 -9.02
CA PHE A 37 6.40 -6.66 -9.56
C PHE A 37 6.35 -6.95 -11.06
N ASP A 38 6.66 -5.95 -11.88
CA ASP A 38 6.60 -6.08 -13.34
C ASP A 38 7.90 -6.63 -13.95
N ASP A 39 7.88 -6.89 -15.26
CA ASP A 39 9.02 -7.40 -16.02
C ASP A 39 10.17 -6.37 -16.14
N ASP A 40 9.90 -5.09 -15.88
CA ASP A 40 10.87 -3.99 -15.87
C ASP A 40 11.57 -3.85 -14.50
N GLY A 41 11.17 -4.66 -13.52
CA GLY A 41 11.72 -4.67 -12.17
C GLY A 41 11.17 -3.57 -11.26
N ILE A 42 9.97 -3.06 -11.56
CA ILE A 42 9.29 -1.98 -10.85
C ILE A 42 8.07 -2.55 -10.11
N TYR A 43 7.87 -2.11 -8.86
CA TYR A 43 6.64 -2.39 -8.13
C TYR A 43 5.55 -1.43 -8.60
N ARG A 44 4.47 -1.94 -9.18
CA ARG A 44 3.29 -1.19 -9.59
C ARG A 44 2.22 -1.25 -8.52
N LEU A 45 1.84 -0.10 -7.99
CA LEU A 45 0.88 0.07 -6.91
C LEU A 45 -0.50 0.46 -7.44
N SER A 46 -1.50 -0.33 -7.09
CA SER A 46 -2.92 -0.02 -7.28
C SER A 46 -3.68 -0.02 -5.95
N PRO A 47 -4.61 0.92 -5.72
CA PRO A 47 -5.46 0.90 -4.53
C PRO A 47 -6.48 -0.27 -4.62
N VAL A 48 -6.79 -0.91 -3.49
CA VAL A 48 -7.77 -2.00 -3.44
C VAL A 48 -9.14 -1.48 -3.02
N GLY A 49 -10.12 -1.55 -3.94
CA GLY A 49 -11.56 -1.39 -3.70
C GLY A 49 -12.01 -0.07 -3.05
N GLU A 50 -13.30 0.01 -2.71
CA GLU A 50 -13.80 1.05 -1.78
C GLU A 50 -13.08 0.88 -0.43
N GLN A 51 -12.56 1.98 0.12
CA GLN A 51 -11.87 1.98 1.43
C GLN A 51 -12.85 1.77 2.62
N GLY A 52 -13.99 1.10 2.40
CA GLY A 52 -14.96 0.72 3.41
C GLY A 52 -14.49 -0.49 4.23
N SER A 53 -14.71 -0.44 5.55
CA SER A 53 -14.36 -1.52 6.49
C SER A 53 -15.31 -2.73 6.45
N HIS A 54 -16.33 -2.72 5.58
CA HIS A 54 -17.44 -3.69 5.60
C HIS A 54 -17.24 -4.94 4.74
N LEU A 55 -16.16 -5.05 3.94
CA LEU A 55 -15.86 -6.28 3.19
C LEU A 55 -14.58 -6.96 3.73
N LEU A 56 -14.78 -8.03 4.49
CA LEU A 56 -13.72 -8.97 4.88
C LEU A 56 -13.01 -9.60 3.66
N SER A 57 -13.60 -9.52 2.46
CA SER A 57 -12.97 -9.95 1.20
C SER A 57 -11.91 -8.98 0.68
N SER A 58 -11.94 -7.68 1.02
CA SER A 58 -10.94 -6.69 0.54
C SER A 58 -9.58 -6.77 1.27
N PHE A 59 -9.46 -7.63 2.29
CA PHE A 59 -8.16 -7.99 2.86
C PHE A 59 -7.49 -9.14 2.10
N ALA A 60 -8.24 -9.94 1.33
CA ALA A 60 -7.65 -10.99 0.50
C ALA A 60 -6.93 -10.41 -0.72
N ASP A 61 -7.40 -9.26 -1.24
CA ASP A 61 -6.86 -8.64 -2.45
C ASP A 61 -5.68 -7.68 -2.20
N ALA A 62 -5.48 -7.24 -0.96
CA ALA A 62 -4.40 -6.32 -0.58
C ALA A 62 -3.17 -7.07 -0.07
N ASN A 63 -2.00 -6.78 -0.66
CA ASN A 63 -0.71 -7.35 -0.24
C ASN A 63 0.26 -6.30 0.31
N CYS A 64 -0.12 -5.02 0.31
CA CYS A 64 0.67 -3.94 0.88
C CYS A 64 -0.18 -2.86 1.58
N LEU A 65 0.48 -2.06 2.41
CA LEU A 65 -0.07 -0.84 2.99
C LEU A 65 0.66 0.38 2.44
N ILE A 66 -0.10 1.38 2.00
CA ILE A 66 0.41 2.68 1.55
C ILE A 66 0.44 3.60 2.75
N GLU A 67 1.61 4.14 3.08
CA GLU A 67 1.77 5.11 4.17
C GLU A 67 1.47 6.52 3.65
N VAL A 68 0.40 7.13 4.15
CA VAL A 68 -0.06 8.47 3.73
C VAL A 68 0.12 9.45 4.89
N PRO A 69 1.10 10.38 4.82
CA PRO A 69 1.32 11.38 5.85
C PRO A 69 0.09 12.29 6.08
N PRO A 70 -0.01 12.92 7.26
CA PRO A 70 -1.03 13.96 7.52
C PRO A 70 -1.02 15.05 6.44
N HIS A 71 -2.21 15.51 6.05
CA HIS A 71 -2.42 16.58 5.06
C HIS A 71 -1.80 16.30 3.67
N ARG A 72 -1.56 15.02 3.34
CA ARG A 72 -1.09 14.62 2.02
C ARG A 72 -2.21 14.79 0.98
N GLY A 73 -1.92 15.53 -0.09
CA GLY A 73 -2.80 15.60 -1.26
C GLY A 73 -2.74 14.32 -2.10
N ASN A 74 -3.63 14.22 -3.10
CA ASN A 74 -3.77 13.06 -3.99
C ASN A 74 -2.42 12.51 -4.48
N LEU A 75 -2.35 11.19 -4.62
CA LEU A 75 -1.21 10.56 -5.29
C LEU A 75 -1.47 10.53 -6.79
N SER A 76 -0.49 10.97 -7.57
CA SER A 76 -0.59 11.02 -9.03
C SER A 76 -0.15 9.70 -9.66
N GLU A 77 -0.64 9.40 -10.85
CA GLU A 77 -0.11 8.30 -11.68
C GLU A 77 1.39 8.53 -11.97
N GLY A 78 2.19 7.47 -11.88
CA GLY A 78 3.66 7.53 -12.01
C GLY A 78 4.38 8.02 -10.75
N GLU A 79 3.67 8.43 -9.71
CA GLU A 79 4.28 8.86 -8.45
C GLU A 79 4.85 7.67 -7.68
N ARG A 80 6.08 7.82 -7.19
CA ARG A 80 6.72 6.81 -6.33
C ARG A 80 6.40 7.05 -4.87
N VAL A 81 5.85 6.05 -4.21
CA VAL A 81 5.51 6.08 -2.79
C VAL A 81 6.09 4.88 -2.06
N GLU A 82 6.29 5.02 -0.76
CA GLU A 82 6.73 3.94 0.10
C GLU A 82 5.53 3.11 0.56
N VAL A 83 5.66 1.79 0.40
CA VAL A 83 4.65 0.83 0.82
C VAL A 83 5.26 -0.23 1.73
N LEU A 84 4.47 -0.67 2.71
CA LEU A 84 4.81 -1.78 3.60
C LEU A 84 4.24 -3.07 3.01
N ILE A 85 5.11 -4.00 2.64
CA ILE A 85 4.70 -5.30 2.11
C ILE A 85 4.27 -6.19 3.28
N LEU A 86 3.04 -6.72 3.23
CA LEU A 86 2.44 -7.45 4.37
C LEU A 86 2.89 -8.92 4.48
N GLY A 87 3.72 -9.40 3.56
CA GLY A 87 4.18 -10.79 3.50
C GLY A 87 3.63 -11.52 2.29
N VAL A 88 4.38 -12.52 1.83
CA VAL A 88 4.25 -13.14 0.50
C VAL A 88 2.87 -13.78 0.26
N GLY A 89 2.04 -13.13 -0.54
CA GLY A 89 1.31 -13.88 -1.56
C GLY A 89 2.35 -14.37 -2.55
N GLY A 90 2.94 -15.54 -2.29
CA GLY A 90 3.79 -16.22 -3.27
C GLY A 90 2.97 -16.54 -4.53
N PRO A 91 3.62 -16.74 -5.69
CA PRO A 91 2.95 -17.24 -6.88
C PRO A 91 2.24 -18.58 -6.62
#